data_AF-A0A6P8KYH3-F1
#
_entry.id   AF-A0A6P8KYH3-F1
#
_cell.length_a   1.000
_cell.length_b   1.000
_cell.length_c   1.000
_cell.angle_alpha   90.00
_cell.angle_beta   90.00
_cell.angle_gamma   90.00
#
_symmetry.space_group_name_H-M   'P 1'
#
loop_
_entity.id
_entity.type
_entity.pdbx_description
1 polymer ?
#
loop_
_entity_poly.entity_id
_entity_poly.type
_entity_poly.pdbx_seq_one_letter_code
_entity_poly.pdbx_strand_id
1 'polypeptide(L)'
;MYLDYPGQCYYEELNQAIPKKQSYKPINREGYCQSIYCRPDYVLEIGYCGRHNLVPTEQCRIASDMRRTFPECCPKLVCQESESNYI
;
A
#
# COMPACT_ATOMS: atom_id res chain seq x y z
N MET A 1 -7.49 -0.23 -23.86
CA MET A 1 -7.99 -1.62 -23.73
C MET A 1 -6.88 -2.53 -24.21
N TYR A 2 -6.24 -3.28 -23.31
CA TYR A 2 -5.22 -4.25 -23.71
C TYR A 2 -5.95 -5.47 -24.29
N LEU A 3 -5.69 -5.81 -25.56
CA LEU A 3 -6.43 -6.86 -26.27
C LEU A 3 -6.25 -8.24 -25.62
N ASP A 4 -5.15 -8.43 -24.87
CA ASP A 4 -4.78 -9.71 -24.25
C ASP A 4 -5.47 -9.99 -22.91
N TYR A 5 -6.16 -9.00 -22.30
CA TYR A 5 -6.84 -9.17 -21.01
C TYR A 5 -8.27 -8.61 -21.02
N PRO A 6 -9.23 -9.27 -21.71
CA PRO A 6 -10.61 -8.83 -21.73
C PRO A 6 -11.18 -8.80 -20.30
N GLY A 7 -11.76 -7.65 -19.91
CA GLY A 7 -12.40 -7.50 -18.60
C GLY A 7 -11.46 -7.25 -17.42
N GLN A 8 -10.20 -6.94 -17.66
CA GLN A 8 -9.21 -6.71 -16.59
C GLN A 8 -8.43 -5.42 -16.85
N CYS A 9 -7.95 -4.79 -15.79
CA CYS A 9 -6.90 -3.77 -15.87
C CYS A 9 -5.54 -4.47 -15.77
N TYR A 10 -4.54 -3.94 -16.45
CA TYR A 10 -3.18 -4.45 -16.35
C TYR A 10 -2.28 -3.37 -15.78
N TYR A 11 -1.57 -3.69 -14.70
CA TYR A 11 -0.62 -2.80 -14.06
C TYR A 11 0.81 -3.25 -14.40
N GLU A 12 1.43 -2.52 -15.32
CA GLU A 12 2.72 -2.86 -15.93
C GLU A 12 3.86 -2.93 -14.91
N GLU A 13 3.90 -2.00 -13.94
CA GLU A 13 4.96 -1.92 -12.92
C GLU A 13 5.06 -3.19 -12.07
N LEU A 14 3.94 -3.87 -11.83
CA LEU A 14 3.90 -5.13 -11.08
C LEU A 14 3.72 -6.36 -11.95
N ASN A 15 3.60 -6.18 -13.27
CA ASN A 15 3.19 -7.22 -14.22
C ASN A 15 1.95 -7.98 -13.69
N GLN A 16 0.93 -7.22 -13.25
CA GLN A 16 -0.23 -7.76 -12.55
C GLN A 16 -1.52 -7.40 -13.29
N ALA A 17 -2.25 -8.44 -13.68
CA ALA A 17 -3.63 -8.32 -14.14
C ALA A 17 -4.58 -8.26 -12.93
N ILE A 18 -5.50 -7.29 -12.96
CA ILE A 18 -6.47 -7.01 -11.89
C ILE A 18 -7.88 -7.07 -12.50
N PRO A 19 -8.74 -8.00 -12.06
CA PRO A 19 -10.08 -8.09 -12.60
C PRO A 19 -10.89 -6.82 -12.35
N LYS A 20 -11.77 -6.49 -13.29
CA LYS A 20 -12.68 -5.36 -13.17
C LYS A 20 -13.51 -5.43 -11.88
N LYS A 21 -13.66 -4.28 -11.22
CA LYS A 21 -14.31 -4.12 -9.91
C LYS A 21 -13.62 -4.85 -8.76
N GLN A 22 -12.38 -5.30 -8.93
CA GLN A 22 -11.59 -5.90 -7.87
C GLN A 22 -10.43 -5.02 -7.46
N SER A 23 -9.93 -5.26 -6.25
CA SER A 23 -8.72 -4.64 -5.73
C SER A 23 -7.61 -5.68 -5.57
N TYR A 24 -6.40 -5.24 -5.87
CA TYR A 24 -5.17 -5.98 -5.63
C TYR A 24 -4.30 -5.17 -4.68
N LYS A 25 -3.79 -5.84 -3.65
CA LYS A 25 -2.90 -5.26 -2.64
C LYS A 25 -1.65 -6.14 -2.57
N PRO A 26 -0.52 -5.71 -3.14
CA PRO A 26 0.72 -6.47 -3.08
C PRO A 26 1.14 -6.72 -1.63
N ILE A 27 1.71 -7.90 -1.38
CA ILE A 27 2.34 -8.32 -0.12
C ILE A 27 3.75 -8.78 -0.46
N ASN A 28 4.72 -8.55 0.42
CA ASN A 28 6.12 -8.94 0.26
C ASN A 28 6.79 -8.37 -1.01
N ARG A 29 6.33 -7.21 -1.48
CA ARG A 29 6.98 -6.47 -2.59
C ARG A 29 7.53 -5.16 -2.06
N GLU A 30 8.85 -5.09 -1.88
CA GLU A 30 9.53 -3.89 -1.41
C GLU A 30 9.18 -2.67 -2.28
N GLY A 31 8.91 -1.54 -1.63
CA GLY A 31 8.50 -0.30 -2.30
C GLY A 31 7.03 -0.23 -2.72
N TYR A 32 6.30 -1.35 -2.76
CA TYR A 32 4.91 -1.38 -3.22
C TYR A 32 3.94 -1.63 -2.06
N CYS A 33 3.74 -0.61 -1.23
CA CYS A 33 2.65 -0.56 -0.27
C CYS A 33 1.53 0.34 -0.81
N GLN A 34 0.64 -0.25 -1.59
CA GLN A 34 -0.44 0.47 -2.27
C GLN A 34 -1.68 -0.41 -2.41
N SER A 35 -2.84 0.23 -2.60
CA SER A 35 -4.07 -0.45 -2.98
C SER A 35 -4.40 -0.13 -4.42
N ILE A 36 -4.60 -1.15 -5.24
CA ILE A 36 -4.84 -0.98 -6.68
C ILE A 36 -6.23 -1.49 -6.99
N TYR A 37 -7.14 -0.61 -7.38
CA TYR A 37 -8.51 -0.96 -7.74
C TYR A 37 -8.73 -0.77 -9.25
N CYS A 38 -9.23 -1.81 -9.91
CA CYS A 38 -9.62 -1.72 -11.31
C CYS A 38 -11.06 -1.22 -11.41
N ARG A 39 -11.23 0.05 -11.77
CA ARG A 39 -12.54 0.67 -11.94
C ARG A 39 -13.30 0.07 -13.14
N PRO A 40 -14.63 0.22 -13.21
CA PRO A 40 -15.43 -0.34 -14.30
C PRO A 40 -15.08 0.19 -15.70
N ASP A 41 -14.46 1.36 -15.79
CA ASP A 41 -14.00 2.03 -17.02
C ASP A 41 -12.57 1.65 -17.42
N TYR A 42 -11.99 0.61 -16.79
CA TYR A 42 -10.62 0.13 -17.03
C TYR A 42 -9.52 1.10 -16.60
N VAL A 43 -9.84 2.03 -15.71
CA VAL A 43 -8.86 2.90 -15.07
C VAL A 43 -8.37 2.25 -13.77
N LEU A 44 -7.06 2.20 -13.59
CA LEU A 44 -6.44 1.82 -12.33
C LEU A 44 -6.51 2.99 -11.35
N GLU A 45 -7.19 2.77 -10.23
CA GLU A 45 -7.16 3.68 -9.08
C GLU A 45 -6.14 3.16 -8.07
N ILE A 46 -5.05 3.91 -7.89
CA ILE A 46 -3.94 3.51 -7.03
C ILE A 46 -3.91 4.42 -5.79
N GLY A 47 -4.12 3.82 -4.63
CA GLY A 47 -3.96 4.45 -3.33
C GLY A 47 -2.57 4.18 -2.76
N TYR A 48 -1.78 5.24 -2.57
CA TYR A 48 -0.48 5.17 -1.92
C TYR A 48 -0.59 5.51 -0.43
N CYS A 49 0.44 5.16 0.34
CA CYS A 49 0.58 5.65 1.70
C CYS A 49 0.61 7.18 1.72
N GLY A 50 -0.09 7.78 2.69
CA GLY A 50 -0.07 9.23 2.88
C GLY A 50 1.37 9.71 3.09
N ARG A 51 1.77 10.75 2.35
CA ARG A 51 3.07 11.42 2.54
C ARG A 51 3.02 12.21 3.85
N HIS A 52 3.39 11.55 4.93
CA HIS A 52 3.63 12.19 6.21
C HIS A 52 5.11 12.57 6.28
N ASN A 53 5.42 13.78 6.72
CA ASN A 53 6.78 14.17 7.08
C ASN A 53 7.15 13.47 8.39
N LEU A 54 7.37 12.15 8.32
CA LEU A 54 7.84 11.37 9.45
C LEU A 54 9.28 11.78 9.71
N VAL A 55 9.50 12.50 10.80
CA VAL A 55 10.83 12.87 11.27
C VAL A 55 11.17 11.92 12.42
N PRO A 56 12.21 11.07 12.30
CA PRO A 56 12.64 10.24 13.41
C PRO A 56 13.16 11.14 14.54
N THR A 57 12.79 10.81 15.77
CA THR A 57 13.29 11.44 17.00
C THR A 57 14.09 10.40 17.79
N GLU A 58 14.78 10.79 18.86
CA GLU A 58 15.62 9.85 19.63
C GLU A 58 14.84 8.63 20.16
N GLN A 59 13.54 8.77 20.40
CA GLN A 59 12.66 7.72 20.92
C GLN A 59 11.78 7.10 19.84
N CYS A 60 11.76 7.63 18.63
CA CYS A 60 10.82 7.24 17.59
C CYS A 60 11.52 6.90 16.27
N ARG A 61 11.29 5.68 15.79
CA ARG A 61 11.80 5.20 14.49
C ARG A 61 10.67 5.05 13.50
N ILE A 62 10.98 5.27 12.23
CA ILE A 62 10.07 4.93 11.14
C ILE A 62 10.14 3.42 10.94
N ALA A 63 8.99 2.75 11.02
CA ALA A 63 8.88 1.32 10.74
C ALA A 63 7.79 1.07 9.70
N SER A 64 8.05 0.13 8.80
CA SER A 64 7.11 -0.36 7.79
C SER A 64 7.14 -1.89 7.78
N ASP A 65 5.98 -2.53 7.60
CA ASP A 65 5.87 -3.99 7.55
C ASP A 65 5.30 -4.43 6.19
N MET A 66 6.20 -4.72 5.23
CA MET A 66 5.82 -5.13 3.87
C MET A 66 5.18 -6.52 3.82
N ARG A 67 5.11 -7.26 4.93
CA ARG A 67 4.40 -8.54 5.02
C ARG A 67 2.89 -8.37 5.17
N ARG A 68 2.43 -7.13 5.37
CA ARG A 68 1.01 -6.79 5.47
C ARG A 68 0.53 -6.15 4.17
N THR A 69 -0.78 -6.12 3.97
CA THR A 69 -1.43 -5.42 2.86
C THR A 69 -1.55 -3.93 3.18
N PHE A 70 -1.90 -3.12 2.17
CA PHE A 70 -2.28 -1.73 2.39
C PHE A 70 -3.62 -1.63 3.14
N PRO A 71 -3.77 -0.73 4.14
CA PRO A 71 -2.83 0.31 4.58
C PRO A 71 -1.83 -0.08 5.69
N GLU A 72 -1.82 -1.34 6.11
CA GLU A 72 -1.04 -1.82 7.26
C GLU A 72 0.46 -1.87 6.99
N CYS A 73 0.89 -2.04 5.73
CA CYS A 73 2.30 -1.96 5.34
C CYS A 73 2.89 -0.55 5.34
N CYS A 74 2.07 0.49 5.48
CA CYS A 74 2.54 1.86 5.36
C CYS A 74 3.54 2.24 6.45
N PRO A 75 4.54 3.10 6.14
CA PRO A 75 5.49 3.57 7.13
C PRO A 75 4.75 4.36 8.23
N LYS A 76 5.03 4.01 9.47
CA LYS A 76 4.48 4.66 10.67
C LYS A 76 5.61 5.03 11.61
N LEU A 77 5.39 6.08 12.39
CA LEU A 77 6.28 6.43 13.48
C LEU A 77 6.02 5.46 14.64
N VAL A 78 6.98 4.61 14.96
CA VAL A 78 6.94 3.73 16.12
C VAL A 78 7.85 4.33 17.18
N CYS A 79 7.23 4.97 18.17
CA CYS A 79 7.91 5.43 19.36
C CYS A 79 8.06 4.29 20.34
N GLN A 80 9.19 4.22 21.04
CA GLN A 80 9.24 3.48 22.29
C GLN A 80 8.20 4.12 23.19
N GLU A 81 7.17 3.36 23.55
CA GLU A 81 6.27 3.76 24.62
C GLU A 81 7.14 3.92 25.87
N SER A 82 7.41 5.16 26.29
CA SER A 82 7.50 5.38 27.73
C SER A 82 6.16 4.89 28.25
N GLU A 83 6.14 3.79 29.01
CA GLU A 83 4.95 3.23 29.63
C GLU A 83 4.04 4.34 30.17
N SER A 84 3.07 4.75 29.36
CA SER A 84 2.04 5.65 29.83
C SER A 84 1.05 4.71 30.49
N ASN A 85 1.36 4.34 31.72
CA ASN A 85 0.40 3.86 32.68
C ASN A 85 -0.71 4.92 32.74
N TYR A 86 -1.78 4.71 31.99
CA TYR A 86 -3.03 5.40 32.21
C TYR A 86 -3.61 4.79 33.49
N ILE A 87 -3.40 5.52 34.59
CA ILE A 87 -4.03 5.34 35.91
C ILE A 87 -5.55 5.44 35.77
#